data_AF-A0AAN7Q1Z1-F1
#
_entry.id   AF-A0AAN7Q1Z1-F1
#
_cell.length_a   1.000
_cell.length_b   1.000
_cell.length_c   1.000
_cell.angle_alpha   90.00
_cell.angle_beta   90.00
_cell.angle_gamma   90.00
#
_symmetry.space_group_name_H-M   'P 1'
#
loop_
_entity.id
_entity.type
_entity.pdbx_description
1 polymer ?
#
loop_
_entity_poly.entity_id
_entity_poly.type
_entity_poly.pdbx_seq_one_letter_code
_entity_poly.pdbx_strand_id
1 'polypeptide(L)'
;MSQIENCEVSNAKQAAEVLTEYDTDYQIKIDMCLRQLLDSKDSWDNVFEIEDEIKSKMRKMHRLYTTPKNQISFDCLLFSHIHDLFMPMVHQEFKKSDEWYFNKGLDLADVTAEQLGANPDYVVPLLAAVVELASLDSHQSPLEKMNCLSTTYDLIFAELKAGIISTISKSSSQEYQIPIINNSDVIPILITVIIKSKLIHLYSNFYYINTFFEYLNEYNSNFKHVLNEFEVAILKMSGLSKETLKPSTVDVVENMDLCKFITVASDIRKKIRVNEDKMTPLDNHLYSVTELIVASTNQNQLLPH
;
A
#
# COMPACT_ATOMS: atom_id res chain seq x y z
N MET A 1 -19.56 23.74 -17.63
CA MET A 1 -20.18 23.20 -16.41
C MET A 1 -20.50 21.69 -16.49
N SER A 2 -20.00 20.93 -17.48
CA SER A 2 -20.33 19.50 -17.63
C SER A 2 -19.12 18.60 -17.96
N GLN A 3 -17.94 18.90 -17.40
CA GLN A 3 -16.74 18.04 -17.53
C GLN A 3 -16.01 17.83 -16.18
N ILE A 4 -16.62 18.20 -15.05
CA ILE A 4 -15.98 18.19 -13.71
C ILE A 4 -16.72 17.23 -12.75
N GLU A 5 -17.41 16.21 -13.27
CA GLU A 5 -18.04 15.18 -12.43
C GLU A 5 -17.12 13.97 -12.16
N ASN A 6 -15.99 13.85 -12.85
CA ASN A 6 -14.98 12.79 -12.62
C ASN A 6 -13.63 13.37 -12.22
N CYS A 7 -13.61 14.31 -11.26
CA CYS A 7 -12.34 14.75 -10.68
C CYS A 7 -11.84 13.61 -9.78
N GLU A 8 -10.96 12.77 -10.33
CA GLU A 8 -10.23 11.75 -9.58
C GLU A 8 -9.65 12.37 -8.30
N VAL A 9 -9.84 11.67 -7.18
CA VAL A 9 -9.40 12.07 -5.83
C VAL A 9 -7.90 12.37 -5.76
N SER A 10 -7.09 11.87 -6.71
CA SER A 10 -5.65 12.17 -6.82
C SER A 10 -5.35 13.66 -7.04
N ASN A 11 -6.32 14.44 -7.54
CA ASN A 11 -6.19 15.89 -7.73
C ASN A 11 -6.78 16.72 -6.59
N ALA A 12 -7.23 16.12 -5.48
CA ALA A 12 -7.87 16.86 -4.39
C ALA A 12 -6.92 17.89 -3.74
N LYS A 13 -5.64 17.55 -3.54
CA LYS A 13 -4.64 18.48 -3.01
C LYS A 13 -4.35 19.63 -3.97
N GLN A 14 -4.12 19.33 -5.25
CA GLN A 14 -3.88 20.35 -6.27
C GLN A 14 -5.11 21.25 -6.47
N ALA A 15 -6.33 20.68 -6.40
CA ALA A 15 -7.56 21.44 -6.41
C ALA A 15 -7.70 22.33 -5.17
N ALA A 16 -7.26 21.85 -4.01
CA ALA A 16 -7.29 22.62 -2.77
C ALA A 16 -6.28 23.78 -2.78
N GLU A 17 -5.06 23.56 -3.28
CA GLU A 17 -4.04 24.60 -3.49
C GLU A 17 -4.57 25.69 -4.42
N VAL A 18 -5.18 25.30 -5.54
CA VAL A 18 -5.85 26.25 -6.45
C VAL A 18 -6.98 26.98 -5.74
N LEU A 19 -7.84 26.29 -4.99
CA LEU A 19 -8.94 26.94 -4.25
C LEU A 19 -8.42 27.97 -3.22
N THR A 20 -7.32 27.69 -2.53
CA THR A 20 -6.72 28.66 -1.59
C THR A 20 -6.13 29.89 -2.28
N GLU A 21 -5.62 29.76 -3.51
CA GLU A 21 -5.10 30.90 -4.27
C GLU A 21 -6.20 31.86 -4.75
N TYR A 22 -7.40 31.35 -5.02
CA TYR A 22 -8.49 32.14 -5.62
C TYR A 22 -9.63 32.48 -4.64
N ASP A 23 -9.73 31.82 -3.49
CA ASP A 23 -10.80 32.03 -2.51
C ASP A 23 -10.25 32.43 -1.13
N THR A 24 -10.12 33.73 -0.91
CA THR A 24 -9.70 34.30 0.38
C THR A 24 -10.61 33.91 1.55
N ASP A 25 -11.90 33.67 1.32
CA ASP A 25 -12.82 33.23 2.40
C ASP A 25 -12.47 31.81 2.87
N TYR A 26 -12.04 30.97 1.93
CA TYR A 26 -11.60 29.61 2.20
C TYR A 26 -10.32 29.55 3.05
N GLN A 27 -9.32 30.35 2.70
CA GLN A 27 -8.07 30.44 3.46
C GLN A 27 -8.29 31.03 4.86
N ILE A 28 -9.13 32.06 4.99
CA ILE A 28 -9.51 32.63 6.29
C ILE A 28 -10.15 31.57 7.19
N LYS A 29 -11.03 30.72 6.65
CA LYS A 29 -11.67 29.63 7.41
C LYS A 29 -10.67 28.58 7.90
N ILE A 30 -9.70 28.19 7.06
CA ILE A 30 -8.62 27.28 7.45
C ILE A 30 -7.78 27.92 8.56
N ASP A 31 -7.32 29.16 8.37
CA ASP A 31 -6.51 29.88 9.35
C ASP A 31 -7.24 30.06 10.68
N MET A 32 -8.54 30.38 10.65
CA MET A 32 -9.36 30.48 11.85
C MET A 32 -9.46 29.13 12.57
N CYS A 33 -9.64 28.03 11.85
CA CYS A 33 -9.69 26.69 12.43
C CYS A 33 -8.34 26.32 13.06
N LEU A 34 -7.24 26.55 12.33
CA LEU A 34 -5.88 26.27 12.81
C LEU A 34 -5.52 27.11 14.03
N ARG A 35 -5.85 28.41 14.04
CA ARG A 35 -5.65 29.25 15.23
C ARG A 35 -6.42 28.73 16.43
N GLN A 36 -7.70 28.37 16.24
CA GLN A 36 -8.50 27.79 17.31
C GLN A 36 -7.94 26.46 17.83
N LEU A 37 -7.28 25.66 16.98
CA LEU A 37 -6.57 24.44 17.38
C LEU A 37 -5.26 24.75 18.10
N LEU A 38 -4.49 25.71 17.61
CA LEU A 38 -3.20 26.09 18.19
C LEU A 38 -3.35 26.82 19.53
N ASP A 39 -4.42 27.60 19.72
CA ASP A 39 -4.72 28.29 20.97
C ASP A 39 -4.96 27.31 22.14
N SER A 40 -5.34 26.05 21.85
CA SER A 40 -5.48 25.00 22.85
C SER A 40 -4.26 24.09 22.98
N LYS A 41 -3.17 24.34 22.21
CA LYS A 41 -2.00 23.46 22.17
C LYS A 41 -1.29 23.30 23.52
N ASP A 42 -1.24 24.37 24.31
CA ASP A 42 -0.57 24.36 25.61
C ASP A 42 -1.29 23.53 26.68
N SER A 43 -2.54 23.11 26.42
CA SER A 43 -3.31 22.24 27.31
C SER A 43 -3.35 20.78 26.86
N TRP A 44 -2.53 20.38 25.89
CA TRP A 44 -2.54 19.03 25.33
C TRP A 44 -1.59 18.12 26.09
N ASP A 45 -2.14 17.32 27.02
CA ASP A 45 -1.34 16.40 27.83
C ASP A 45 -1.21 15.01 27.18
N ASN A 46 -2.15 14.62 26.31
CA ASN A 46 -2.13 13.34 25.59
C ASN A 46 -2.79 13.41 24.21
N VAL A 47 -2.53 12.41 23.37
CA VAL A 47 -3.03 12.34 21.98
C VAL A 47 -4.56 12.29 21.88
N PHE A 48 -5.25 11.71 22.86
CA PHE A 48 -6.70 11.51 22.83
C PHE A 48 -7.48 12.82 23.04
N GLU A 49 -6.97 13.71 23.89
CA GLU A 49 -7.55 15.05 24.09
C GLU A 49 -7.49 15.89 22.81
N ILE A 50 -6.38 15.78 22.08
CA ILE A 50 -6.18 16.48 20.80
C ILE A 50 -7.13 15.92 19.75
N GLU A 51 -7.26 14.59 19.69
CA GLU A 51 -8.20 13.91 18.80
C GLU A 51 -9.63 14.43 19.01
N ASP A 52 -10.10 14.46 20.25
CA ASP A 52 -11.45 14.91 20.58
C ASP A 52 -11.67 16.38 20.22
N GLU A 53 -10.67 17.23 20.47
CA GLU A 53 -10.72 18.65 20.13
C GLU A 53 -10.74 18.86 18.60
N ILE A 54 -9.91 18.13 17.85
CA ILE A 54 -9.91 18.15 16.38
C ILE A 54 -11.28 17.73 15.86
N LYS A 55 -11.80 16.57 16.30
CA LYS A 55 -13.11 16.05 15.89
C LYS A 55 -14.25 17.01 16.23
N SER A 56 -14.19 17.64 17.40
CA SER A 56 -15.16 18.64 17.84
C SER A 56 -15.18 19.85 16.91
N LYS A 57 -14.01 20.39 16.54
CA LYS A 57 -13.91 21.53 15.63
C LYS A 57 -14.26 21.16 14.19
N MET A 58 -13.81 20.00 13.69
CA MET A 58 -14.15 19.50 12.37
C MET A 58 -15.66 19.38 12.16
N ARG A 59 -16.39 18.77 13.11
CA ARG A 59 -17.85 18.67 13.05
C ARG A 59 -18.56 20.02 12.98
N LYS A 60 -17.99 21.08 13.57
CA LYS A 60 -18.52 22.45 13.45
C LYS A 60 -18.23 23.02 12.07
N MET A 61 -17.04 22.80 11.55
CA MET A 61 -16.60 23.31 10.24
C MET A 61 -17.32 22.64 9.06
N HIS A 62 -17.54 21.33 9.10
CA HIS A 62 -18.26 20.60 8.04
C HIS A 62 -19.67 21.13 7.82
N ARG A 63 -20.32 21.68 8.86
CA ARG A 63 -21.63 22.34 8.73
C ARG A 63 -21.61 23.63 7.90
N LEU A 64 -20.43 24.20 7.66
CA LEU A 64 -20.26 25.44 6.89
C LEU A 64 -20.06 25.19 5.40
N TYR A 65 -19.81 23.94 4.99
CA TYR A 65 -19.61 23.58 3.58
C TYR A 65 -20.90 23.07 2.97
N THR A 66 -21.22 23.55 1.77
CA THR A 66 -22.46 23.23 1.07
C THR A 66 -22.27 22.18 -0.03
N THR A 67 -21.03 21.88 -0.43
CA THR A 67 -20.72 20.91 -1.49
C THR A 67 -19.66 19.90 -1.03
N PRO A 68 -19.81 18.60 -1.36
CA PRO A 68 -18.84 17.57 -0.99
C PRO A 68 -17.42 17.84 -1.51
N LYS A 69 -17.29 18.42 -2.72
CA LYS A 69 -15.98 18.72 -3.32
C LYS A 69 -15.18 19.76 -2.51
N ASN A 70 -15.85 20.80 -2.02
CA ASN A 70 -15.20 21.84 -1.22
C ASN A 70 -14.81 21.29 0.15
N GLN A 71 -15.59 20.35 0.69
CA GLN A 71 -15.30 19.65 1.94
C GLN A 71 -14.08 18.74 1.82
N ILE A 72 -13.99 17.92 0.76
CA ILE A 72 -12.81 17.07 0.50
C ILE A 72 -11.53 17.90 0.41
N SER A 73 -11.58 18.98 -0.38
CA SER A 73 -10.42 19.87 -0.57
C SER A 73 -10.01 20.51 0.76
N PHE A 74 -10.99 20.82 1.63
CA PHE A 74 -10.77 21.48 2.91
C PHE A 74 -10.14 20.50 3.88
N ASP A 75 -10.68 19.29 3.92
CA ASP A 75 -10.17 18.20 4.75
C ASP A 75 -8.73 17.89 4.39
N CYS A 76 -8.38 17.77 3.11
CA CYS A 76 -6.99 17.53 2.69
C CYS A 76 -6.02 18.59 3.22
N LEU A 77 -6.35 19.87 3.08
CA LEU A 77 -5.48 20.97 3.55
C LEU A 77 -5.42 21.02 5.07
N LEU A 78 -6.58 20.98 5.73
CA LEU A 78 -6.68 21.00 7.18
C LEU A 78 -5.90 19.84 7.78
N PHE A 79 -6.07 18.62 7.26
CA PHE A 79 -5.36 17.45 7.74
C PHE A 79 -3.87 17.51 7.44
N SER A 80 -3.43 18.11 6.34
CA SER A 80 -2.01 18.33 6.09
C SER A 80 -1.37 19.20 7.17
N HIS A 81 -2.07 20.25 7.63
CA HIS A 81 -1.60 21.08 8.74
C HIS A 81 -1.71 20.39 10.10
N ILE A 82 -2.80 19.65 10.35
CA ILE A 82 -2.99 18.88 11.58
C ILE A 82 -1.93 17.78 11.67
N HIS A 83 -1.55 17.16 10.57
CA HIS A 83 -0.56 16.08 10.53
C HIS A 83 0.74 16.51 11.21
N ASP A 84 1.28 17.69 10.85
CA ASP A 84 2.54 18.20 11.40
C ASP A 84 2.46 18.48 12.91
N LEU A 85 1.26 18.70 13.45
CA LEU A 85 1.02 18.90 14.88
C LEU A 85 0.76 17.57 15.61
N PHE A 86 -0.06 16.72 15.02
CA PHE A 86 -0.67 15.55 15.66
C PHE A 86 0.18 14.30 15.50
N MET A 87 0.72 14.03 14.30
CA MET A 87 1.45 12.80 14.03
C MET A 87 2.73 12.63 14.86
N PRO A 88 3.52 13.67 15.19
CA PRO A 88 4.63 13.51 16.12
C PRO A 88 4.20 12.96 17.48
N MET A 89 3.02 13.35 17.97
CA MET A 89 2.47 12.88 19.25
C MET A 89 1.93 11.46 19.12
N VAL A 90 1.25 11.14 18.02
CA VAL A 90 0.83 9.76 17.68
C VAL A 90 2.04 8.82 17.63
N HIS A 91 3.10 9.20 16.90
CA HIS A 91 4.35 8.42 16.82
C HIS A 91 4.99 8.21 18.18
N GLN A 92 4.96 9.23 19.05
CA GLN A 92 5.51 9.10 20.40
C GLN A 92 4.68 8.15 21.27
N GLU A 93 3.36 8.27 21.23
CA GLU A 93 2.43 7.42 22.00
C GLU A 93 2.53 5.96 21.57
N PHE A 94 2.54 5.69 20.26
CA PHE A 94 2.51 4.34 19.71
C PHE A 94 3.87 3.80 19.28
N LYS A 95 4.97 4.45 19.68
CA LYS A 95 6.35 4.05 19.34
C LYS A 95 6.61 2.56 19.58
N LYS A 96 6.17 2.02 20.73
CA LYS A 96 6.38 0.60 21.06
C LYS A 96 5.61 -0.33 20.13
N SER A 97 4.40 0.04 19.74
CA SER A 97 3.58 -0.74 18.80
C SER A 97 4.22 -0.73 17.41
N ASP A 98 4.65 0.45 16.94
CA ASP A 98 5.36 0.62 15.67
C ASP A 98 6.66 -0.20 15.62
N GLU A 99 7.52 -0.08 16.64
CA GLU A 99 8.75 -0.89 16.76
C GLU A 99 8.43 -2.40 16.77
N TRP A 100 7.36 -2.80 17.44
CA TRP A 100 6.95 -4.20 17.47
C TRP A 100 6.55 -4.72 16.08
N TYR A 101 5.70 -3.99 15.36
CA TYR A 101 5.27 -4.38 14.01
C TYR A 101 6.42 -4.37 13.01
N PHE A 102 7.32 -3.38 13.11
CA PHE A 102 8.50 -3.30 12.26
C PHE A 102 9.43 -4.51 12.48
N ASN A 103 9.73 -4.83 13.75
CA ASN A 103 10.52 -6.01 14.09
C ASN A 103 9.82 -7.31 13.68
N LYS A 104 8.49 -7.37 13.82
CA LYS A 104 7.69 -8.51 13.34
C LYS A 104 7.84 -8.72 11.83
N GLY A 105 7.86 -7.63 11.07
CA GLY A 105 8.14 -7.65 9.63
C GLY A 105 9.55 -8.16 9.32
N LEU A 106 10.57 -7.68 10.05
CA LEU A 106 11.94 -8.18 9.90
C LEU A 106 12.06 -9.67 10.22
N ASP A 107 11.40 -10.12 11.28
CA ASP A 107 11.34 -11.51 11.68
C ASP A 107 10.65 -12.37 10.63
N LEU A 108 9.80 -11.82 9.75
CA LEU A 108 9.08 -12.53 8.70
C LEU A 108 9.60 -12.19 7.28
N ALA A 109 10.74 -11.52 7.15
CA ALA A 109 11.18 -10.93 5.88
C ALA A 109 11.40 -11.92 4.73
N ASP A 110 11.70 -13.18 5.04
CA ASP A 110 11.93 -14.30 4.12
C ASP A 110 10.70 -15.20 3.94
N VAL A 111 9.58 -14.87 4.58
CA VAL A 111 8.35 -15.66 4.50
C VAL A 111 7.62 -15.37 3.18
N THR A 112 7.26 -16.43 2.47
CA THR A 112 6.54 -16.34 1.20
C THR A 112 5.03 -16.32 1.40
N ALA A 113 4.28 -15.82 0.41
CA ALA A 113 2.81 -15.81 0.47
C ALA A 113 2.24 -17.23 0.56
N GLU A 114 2.91 -18.21 -0.07
CA GLU A 114 2.56 -19.63 0.01
C GLU A 114 2.65 -20.16 1.45
N GLN A 115 3.72 -19.83 2.18
CA GLN A 115 3.90 -20.24 3.57
C GLN A 115 2.80 -19.66 4.48
N LEU A 116 2.24 -18.52 4.10
CA LEU A 116 1.10 -17.86 4.74
C LEU A 116 -0.26 -18.41 4.29
N GLY A 117 -0.28 -19.40 3.40
CA GLY A 117 -1.48 -20.08 2.92
C GLY A 117 -2.04 -19.59 1.59
N ALA A 118 -1.32 -18.74 0.85
CA ALA A 118 -1.70 -18.44 -0.54
C ALA A 118 -1.60 -19.69 -1.42
N ASN A 119 -2.39 -19.73 -2.49
CA ASN A 119 -2.20 -20.71 -3.55
C ASN A 119 -0.79 -20.50 -4.17
N PRO A 120 0.03 -21.57 -4.34
CA PRO A 120 1.30 -21.49 -5.06
C PRO A 120 1.21 -20.80 -6.44
N ASP A 121 0.07 -20.93 -7.12
CA ASP A 121 -0.19 -20.29 -8.42
C ASP A 121 -0.31 -18.77 -8.33
N TYR A 122 -0.43 -18.21 -7.12
CA TYR A 122 -0.53 -16.76 -6.84
C TYR A 122 0.79 -16.18 -6.35
N VAL A 123 1.87 -16.96 -6.34
CA VAL A 123 3.20 -16.46 -5.97
C VAL A 123 3.75 -15.67 -7.17
N VAL A 124 3.60 -14.35 -7.11
CA VAL A 124 4.16 -13.39 -8.08
C VAL A 124 4.96 -12.30 -7.34
N PRO A 125 5.96 -11.69 -7.98
CA PRO A 125 6.57 -10.47 -7.48
C PRO A 125 5.57 -9.30 -7.51
N LEU A 126 5.49 -8.57 -6.39
CA LEU A 126 4.51 -7.50 -6.17
C LEU A 126 5.22 -6.16 -5.95
N LEU A 127 6.10 -5.80 -6.88
CA LEU A 127 7.02 -4.67 -6.69
C LEU A 127 6.25 -3.35 -6.70
N ALA A 128 5.24 -3.21 -7.57
CA ALA A 128 4.46 -1.98 -7.63
C ALA A 128 3.66 -1.78 -6.33
N ALA A 129 2.98 -2.83 -5.85
CA ALA A 129 2.24 -2.76 -4.59
C ALA A 129 3.15 -2.46 -3.38
N VAL A 130 4.34 -3.06 -3.32
CA VAL A 130 5.32 -2.80 -2.24
C VAL A 130 5.83 -1.36 -2.28
N VAL A 131 6.15 -0.83 -3.46
CA VAL A 131 6.64 0.55 -3.62
C VAL A 131 5.55 1.56 -3.26
N GLU A 132 4.32 1.33 -3.71
CA GLU A 132 3.18 2.18 -3.37
C GLU A 132 2.98 2.22 -1.85
N LEU A 133 2.88 1.05 -1.21
CA LEU A 133 2.63 0.98 0.23
C LEU A 133 3.78 1.59 1.04
N ALA A 134 5.03 1.41 0.61
CA ALA A 134 6.20 2.01 1.27
C ALA A 134 6.14 3.55 1.30
N SER A 135 5.32 4.19 0.46
CA SER A 135 5.11 5.63 0.47
C SER A 135 4.05 6.11 1.48
N LEU A 136 3.40 5.22 2.22
CA LEU A 136 2.31 5.54 3.16
C LEU A 136 2.67 6.66 4.16
N ASP A 137 3.90 6.65 4.69
CA ASP A 137 4.41 7.64 5.64
C ASP A 137 4.57 9.03 5.03
N SER A 138 4.72 9.13 3.70
CA SER A 138 4.90 10.41 2.99
C SER A 138 3.61 11.20 2.83
N HIS A 139 2.46 10.54 2.97
CA HIS A 139 1.14 11.17 2.87
C HIS A 139 0.76 11.84 4.18
N GLN A 140 0.19 13.04 4.12
CA GLN A 140 -0.12 13.81 5.32
C GLN A 140 -1.59 13.68 5.71
N SER A 141 -2.51 13.63 4.74
CA SER A 141 -3.93 13.51 5.04
C SER A 141 -4.40 12.05 5.17
N PRO A 142 -5.43 11.77 5.99
CA PRO A 142 -6.07 10.46 6.06
C PRO A 142 -6.58 9.99 4.69
N LEU A 143 -7.06 10.92 3.85
CA LEU A 143 -7.54 10.61 2.50
C LEU A 143 -6.41 10.12 1.59
N GLU A 144 -5.26 10.81 1.57
CA GLU A 144 -4.11 10.37 0.79
C GLU A 144 -3.61 9.00 1.25
N LYS A 145 -3.54 8.77 2.57
CA LYS A 145 -3.18 7.46 3.12
C LYS A 145 -4.17 6.37 2.72
N MET A 146 -5.48 6.64 2.75
CA MET A 146 -6.51 5.69 2.29
C MET A 146 -6.43 5.42 0.78
N ASN A 147 -6.09 6.42 -0.03
CA ASN A 147 -5.84 6.22 -1.46
C ASN A 147 -4.62 5.32 -1.67
N CYS A 148 -3.51 5.56 -0.95
CA CYS A 148 -2.33 4.69 -0.99
C CYS A 148 -2.67 3.23 -0.65
N LEU A 149 -3.48 2.98 0.39
CA LEU A 149 -3.97 1.64 0.70
C LEU A 149 -4.82 1.05 -0.44
N SER A 150 -5.71 1.85 -1.02
CA SER A 150 -6.58 1.40 -2.12
C SER A 150 -5.79 1.08 -3.39
N THR A 151 -4.87 1.96 -3.78
CA THR A 151 -3.97 1.75 -4.92
C THR A 151 -3.06 0.56 -4.70
N THR A 152 -2.51 0.38 -3.49
CA THR A 152 -1.76 -0.83 -3.14
C THR A 152 -2.61 -2.09 -3.34
N TYR A 153 -3.85 -2.09 -2.85
CA TYR A 153 -4.76 -3.22 -2.98
C TYR A 153 -5.07 -3.53 -4.45
N ASP A 154 -5.35 -2.52 -5.26
CA ASP A 154 -5.59 -2.66 -6.70
C ASP A 154 -4.36 -3.17 -7.46
N LEU A 155 -3.16 -2.67 -7.12
CA LEU A 155 -1.89 -3.12 -7.69
C LEU A 155 -1.64 -4.60 -7.42
N ILE A 156 -1.98 -5.10 -6.23
CA ILE A 156 -1.89 -6.55 -5.93
C ILE A 156 -2.70 -7.37 -6.94
N PHE A 157 -3.96 -7.00 -7.19
CA PHE A 157 -4.78 -7.72 -8.18
C PHE A 157 -4.24 -7.57 -9.60
N ALA A 158 -3.76 -6.38 -9.97
CA ALA A 158 -3.20 -6.14 -11.30
C ALA A 158 -1.95 -7.00 -11.55
N GLU A 159 -1.00 -7.01 -10.61
CA GLU A 159 0.23 -7.80 -10.70
C GLU A 159 -0.05 -9.31 -10.67
N LEU A 160 -0.99 -9.77 -9.82
CA LEU A 160 -1.43 -11.17 -9.79
C LEU A 160 -2.03 -11.62 -11.12
N LYS A 161 -2.99 -10.86 -11.66
CA LYS A 161 -3.63 -11.18 -12.94
C LYS A 161 -2.60 -11.18 -14.06
N ALA A 162 -1.70 -10.21 -14.10
CA ALA A 162 -0.63 -10.16 -15.09
C ALA A 162 0.29 -11.38 -15.02
N GLY A 163 0.72 -11.78 -13.82
CA GLY A 163 1.55 -12.96 -13.62
C GLY A 163 0.87 -14.26 -14.08
N ILE A 164 -0.40 -14.44 -13.72
CA ILE A 164 -1.20 -15.61 -14.12
C ILE A 164 -1.40 -15.65 -15.64
N ILE A 165 -1.81 -14.53 -16.26
CA ILE A 165 -2.02 -14.44 -17.72
C ILE A 165 -0.71 -14.71 -18.47
N SER A 166 0.42 -14.20 -17.98
CA SER A 166 1.74 -14.44 -18.59
C SER A 166 2.15 -15.92 -18.60
N THR A 167 1.59 -16.71 -17.68
CA THR A 167 1.82 -18.15 -17.57
C THR A 167 0.88 -18.92 -18.48
N ILE A 168 -0.41 -18.63 -18.40
CA ILE A 168 -1.44 -19.28 -19.21
C ILE A 168 -1.19 -19.08 -20.71
N SER A 169 -0.83 -17.86 -21.13
CA SER A 169 -0.58 -17.53 -22.54
C SER A 169 0.60 -18.29 -23.17
N LYS A 170 1.47 -18.90 -22.37
CA LYS A 170 2.58 -19.74 -22.85
C LYS A 170 2.22 -21.22 -22.90
N SER A 171 1.18 -21.65 -22.18
CA SER A 171 0.68 -23.03 -22.20
C SER A 171 -0.48 -23.17 -23.18
N SER A 172 -0.28 -23.88 -24.30
CA SER A 172 -1.29 -24.04 -25.36
C SER A 172 -2.57 -24.77 -24.94
N SER A 173 -2.60 -25.36 -23.75
CA SER A 173 -3.68 -26.21 -23.25
C SER A 173 -4.63 -25.53 -22.25
N GLN A 174 -4.32 -24.31 -21.79
CA GLN A 174 -5.02 -23.67 -20.65
C GLN A 174 -5.62 -22.27 -20.93
N GLU A 175 -5.67 -21.81 -22.18
CA GLU A 175 -6.12 -20.44 -22.55
C GLU A 175 -7.49 -20.01 -21.97
N TYR A 176 -8.35 -20.95 -21.56
CA TYR A 176 -9.69 -20.69 -21.04
C TYR A 176 -9.83 -20.78 -19.50
N GLN A 177 -8.75 -20.96 -18.75
CA GLN A 177 -8.80 -21.18 -17.29
C GLN A 177 -8.14 -20.06 -16.48
N ILE A 178 -8.59 -18.81 -16.64
CA ILE A 178 -8.17 -17.73 -15.74
C ILE A 178 -8.92 -17.90 -14.39
N PRO A 179 -8.22 -18.21 -13.29
CA PRO A 179 -8.86 -18.40 -11.99
C PRO A 179 -9.47 -17.09 -11.48
N ILE A 180 -10.61 -17.20 -10.81
CA ILE A 180 -11.21 -16.08 -10.07
C ILE A 180 -10.46 -15.96 -8.75
N ILE A 181 -9.77 -14.84 -8.55
CA ILE A 181 -9.06 -14.53 -7.31
C ILE A 181 -10.06 -13.97 -6.30
N ASN A 182 -10.25 -14.65 -5.16
CA ASN A 182 -11.12 -14.18 -4.09
C ASN A 182 -10.33 -13.37 -3.06
N ASN A 183 -10.98 -12.46 -2.35
CA ASN A 183 -10.33 -11.66 -1.29
C ASN A 183 -9.68 -12.52 -0.20
N SER A 184 -10.25 -13.68 0.12
CA SER A 184 -9.66 -14.64 1.07
C SER A 184 -8.26 -15.10 0.67
N ASP A 185 -8.01 -15.20 -0.63
CA ASP A 185 -6.74 -15.65 -1.20
C ASP A 185 -5.70 -14.53 -1.23
N VAL A 186 -6.15 -13.27 -1.11
CA VAL A 186 -5.33 -12.07 -1.16
C VAL A 186 -4.75 -11.71 0.20
N ILE A 187 -5.40 -12.06 1.31
CA ILE A 187 -4.88 -11.72 2.65
C ILE A 187 -3.44 -12.22 2.89
N PRO A 188 -3.06 -13.48 2.60
CA PRO A 188 -1.67 -13.92 2.74
C PRO A 188 -0.70 -13.11 1.87
N ILE A 189 -1.16 -12.67 0.70
CA ILE A 189 -0.40 -11.87 -0.26
C ILE A 189 -0.21 -10.45 0.30
N LEU A 190 -1.28 -9.84 0.81
CA LEU A 190 -1.27 -8.53 1.45
C LEU A 190 -0.33 -8.48 2.66
N ILE A 191 -0.29 -9.56 3.47
CA ILE A 191 0.70 -9.68 4.56
C ILE A 191 2.12 -9.60 4.03
N THR A 192 2.45 -10.30 2.92
CA THR A 192 3.80 -10.22 2.35
C THR A 192 4.12 -8.82 1.81
N VAL A 193 3.15 -8.11 1.23
CA VAL A 193 3.33 -6.73 0.79
C VAL A 193 3.60 -5.81 1.98
N ILE A 194 2.85 -5.93 3.07
CA ILE A 194 3.07 -5.17 4.32
C ILE A 194 4.48 -5.41 4.87
N ILE A 195 4.90 -6.68 4.97
CA ILE A 195 6.25 -7.06 5.45
C ILE A 195 7.34 -6.42 4.58
N LYS A 196 7.21 -6.56 3.25
CA LYS A 196 8.23 -6.10 2.29
C LYS A 196 8.29 -4.58 2.16
N SER A 197 7.21 -3.88 2.50
CA SER A 197 7.15 -2.41 2.49
C SER A 197 7.91 -1.77 3.65
N LYS A 198 8.29 -2.55 4.69
CA LYS A 198 9.13 -2.11 5.82
C LYS A 198 8.60 -0.83 6.50
N LEU A 199 7.30 -0.78 6.72
CA LEU A 199 6.61 0.37 7.32
C LEU A 199 7.06 0.59 8.75
N ILE A 200 7.73 1.72 9.00
CA ILE A 200 8.26 2.08 10.33
C ILE A 200 7.12 2.48 11.26
N HIS A 201 6.14 3.23 10.75
CA HIS A 201 5.04 3.79 11.53
C HIS A 201 3.70 3.08 11.29
N LEU A 202 3.72 1.76 11.06
CA LEU A 202 2.53 1.00 10.64
C LEU A 202 1.32 1.24 11.57
N TYR A 203 1.49 1.09 12.88
CA TYR A 203 0.38 1.22 13.81
C TYR A 203 -0.11 2.67 13.90
N SER A 204 0.82 3.62 13.96
CA SER A 204 0.50 5.05 14.00
C SER A 204 -0.29 5.52 12.77
N ASN A 205 0.06 5.06 11.56
CA ASN A 205 -0.69 5.38 10.35
C ASN A 205 -2.12 4.83 10.40
N PHE A 206 -2.28 3.57 10.80
CA PHE A 206 -3.60 2.96 10.89
C PHE A 206 -4.44 3.60 11.99
N TYR A 207 -3.84 3.99 13.12
CA TYR A 207 -4.49 4.80 14.13
C TYR A 207 -4.99 6.12 13.53
N TYR A 208 -4.11 6.87 12.85
CA TYR A 208 -4.46 8.16 12.24
C TYR A 208 -5.59 8.05 11.21
N ILE A 209 -5.53 7.04 10.34
CA ILE A 209 -6.58 6.73 9.37
C ILE A 209 -7.90 6.43 10.10
N ASN A 210 -7.89 5.51 11.07
CA ASN A 210 -9.09 5.10 11.80
C ASN A 210 -9.72 6.24 12.59
N THR A 211 -8.90 7.06 13.24
CA THR A 211 -9.34 8.22 14.01
C THR A 211 -10.17 9.16 13.15
N PHE A 212 -9.78 9.39 11.89
CA PHE A 212 -10.44 10.34 10.99
C PHE A 212 -11.27 9.68 9.89
N PHE A 213 -11.45 8.36 9.93
CA PHE A 213 -12.14 7.59 8.88
C PHE A 213 -13.60 8.00 8.70
N GLU A 214 -14.27 8.42 9.77
CA GLU A 214 -15.66 8.89 9.71
C GLU A 214 -15.86 10.02 8.70
N TYR A 215 -14.85 10.88 8.55
CA TYR A 215 -14.86 11.99 7.60
C TYR A 215 -14.54 11.54 6.17
N LEU A 216 -13.99 10.34 5.98
CA LEU A 216 -13.63 9.77 4.66
C LEU A 216 -14.72 8.88 4.08
N ASN A 217 -15.49 8.20 4.94
CA ASN A 217 -16.41 7.14 4.53
C ASN A 217 -17.56 7.64 3.63
N GLU A 218 -17.87 8.94 3.66
CA GLU A 218 -18.85 9.57 2.78
C GLU A 218 -18.36 9.68 1.32
N TYR A 219 -17.06 9.57 1.08
CA TYR A 219 -16.47 9.81 -0.24
C TYR A 219 -16.29 8.55 -1.08
N ASN A 220 -16.02 7.40 -0.46
CA ASN A 220 -15.82 6.15 -1.20
C ASN A 220 -16.23 4.94 -0.36
N SER A 221 -17.27 4.23 -0.81
CA SER A 221 -17.79 3.03 -0.14
C SER A 221 -16.77 1.89 -0.05
N ASN A 222 -15.78 1.86 -0.95
CA ASN A 222 -14.77 0.80 -0.99
C ASN A 222 -13.67 1.00 0.07
N PHE A 223 -13.48 2.22 0.58
CA PHE A 223 -12.46 2.49 1.60
C PHE A 223 -12.65 1.64 2.84
N LYS A 224 -13.90 1.43 3.28
CA LYS A 224 -14.17 0.61 4.46
C LYS A 224 -13.78 -0.85 4.24
N HIS A 225 -14.04 -1.37 3.05
CA HIS A 225 -13.65 -2.72 2.69
C HIS A 225 -12.12 -2.85 2.67
N VAL A 226 -11.43 -1.97 1.95
CA VAL A 226 -9.95 -1.99 1.85
C VAL A 226 -9.31 -1.89 3.22
N LEU A 227 -9.75 -0.93 4.05
CA LEU A 227 -9.23 -0.76 5.40
C LEU A 227 -9.38 -2.03 6.24
N ASN A 228 -10.56 -2.65 6.19
CA ASN A 228 -10.83 -3.91 6.88
C ASN A 228 -9.92 -5.06 6.40
N GLU A 229 -9.64 -5.17 5.10
CA GLU A 229 -8.70 -6.19 4.59
C GLU A 229 -7.28 -5.99 5.13
N PHE A 230 -6.80 -4.74 5.19
CA PHE A 230 -5.50 -4.43 5.81
C PHE A 230 -5.50 -4.73 7.31
N GLU A 231 -6.54 -4.35 8.05
CA GLU A 231 -6.65 -4.64 9.49
C GLU A 231 -6.65 -6.15 9.76
N VAL A 232 -7.36 -6.94 8.95
CA VAL A 232 -7.35 -8.40 9.01
C VAL A 232 -5.95 -8.95 8.72
N ALA A 233 -5.24 -8.40 7.72
CA ALA A 233 -3.87 -8.80 7.41
C ALA A 233 -2.90 -8.49 8.56
N ILE A 234 -2.98 -7.28 9.14
CA ILE A 234 -2.15 -6.85 10.28
C ILE A 234 -2.41 -7.74 11.51
N LEU A 235 -3.69 -7.99 11.81
CA LEU A 235 -4.08 -8.86 12.93
C LEU A 235 -3.55 -10.28 12.73
N LYS A 236 -3.69 -10.85 11.52
CA LYS A 236 -3.14 -12.18 11.22
C LYS A 236 -1.62 -12.19 11.33
N MET A 237 -0.94 -11.20 10.76
CA MET A 237 0.52 -11.04 10.83
C MET A 237 1.01 -11.03 12.28
N SER A 238 0.24 -10.39 13.18
CA SER A 238 0.59 -10.32 14.59
C SER A 238 0.68 -11.70 15.28
N GLY A 239 -0.17 -12.65 14.85
CA GLY A 239 -0.25 -14.01 15.39
C GLY A 239 0.68 -15.04 14.75
N LEU A 240 1.46 -14.66 13.73
CA LEU A 240 2.35 -15.58 13.03
C LEU A 240 3.61 -15.88 13.85
N SER A 241 4.20 -17.06 13.65
CA SER A 241 5.53 -17.38 14.16
C SER A 241 6.23 -18.25 13.11
N LYS A 242 7.50 -17.97 12.81
CA LYS A 242 8.27 -18.69 11.78
C LYS A 242 8.28 -20.20 12.03
N GLU A 243 8.34 -20.59 13.29
CA GLU A 243 8.38 -21.97 13.76
C GLU A 243 7.09 -22.74 13.43
N THR A 244 5.98 -22.02 13.25
CA THR A 244 4.66 -22.61 12.96
C THR A 244 4.32 -22.62 11.47
N LEU A 245 5.10 -21.92 10.65
CA LEU A 245 4.85 -21.83 9.20
C LEU A 245 5.30 -23.10 8.50
N LYS A 246 4.56 -23.46 7.45
CA LYS A 246 4.95 -24.57 6.58
C LYS A 246 6.25 -24.21 5.84
N PRO A 247 7.12 -25.18 5.53
CA PRO A 247 8.23 -24.93 4.61
C PRO A 247 7.66 -24.53 3.24
N SER A 248 8.28 -23.53 2.59
CA SER A 248 7.89 -23.16 1.22
C SER A 248 8.20 -24.31 0.27
N THR A 249 7.31 -24.56 -0.70
CA THR A 249 7.63 -25.44 -1.82
C THR A 249 8.27 -24.67 -2.98
N VAL A 250 8.10 -23.35 -2.97
CA VAL A 250 8.72 -22.41 -3.89
C VAL A 250 9.98 -21.82 -3.25
N ASP A 251 11.14 -22.02 -3.88
CA ASP A 251 12.34 -21.26 -3.56
C ASP A 251 12.13 -19.82 -4.05
N VAL A 252 11.63 -18.94 -3.18
CA VAL A 252 11.49 -17.52 -3.49
C VAL A 252 12.84 -16.85 -3.34
N VAL A 253 13.41 -16.53 -4.49
CA VAL A 253 14.79 -16.09 -4.65
C VAL A 253 14.89 -14.57 -4.50
N GLU A 254 14.76 -14.04 -3.29
CA GLU A 254 14.76 -12.57 -3.09
C GLU A 254 16.12 -11.94 -2.79
N ASN A 255 17.12 -12.74 -2.39
CA ASN A 255 18.49 -12.26 -2.13
C ASN A 255 19.52 -13.23 -2.69
N MET A 256 19.48 -13.48 -4.01
CA MET A 256 20.52 -14.27 -4.64
C MET A 256 21.77 -13.44 -4.92
N ASP A 257 22.90 -13.91 -4.40
CA ASP A 257 24.18 -13.69 -5.05
C ASP A 257 24.06 -14.06 -6.54
N LEU A 258 24.68 -13.26 -7.41
CA LEU A 258 24.65 -13.39 -8.86
C LEU A 258 24.97 -14.83 -9.33
N CYS A 259 25.89 -15.51 -8.64
CA CYS A 259 26.24 -16.90 -8.92
C CYS A 259 25.06 -17.87 -8.74
N LYS A 260 24.31 -17.68 -7.65
CA LYS A 260 23.11 -18.47 -7.38
C LYS A 260 22.01 -18.13 -8.39
N PHE A 261 21.87 -16.84 -8.75
CA PHE A 261 20.87 -16.40 -9.75
C PHE A 261 21.11 -17.06 -11.10
N ILE A 262 22.36 -17.10 -11.57
CA ILE A 262 22.77 -17.81 -12.78
C ILE A 262 22.43 -19.31 -12.70
N THR A 263 22.59 -19.92 -11.52
CA THR A 263 22.28 -21.34 -11.30
C THR A 263 20.77 -21.59 -11.45
N VAL A 264 19.93 -20.82 -10.74
CA VAL A 264 18.46 -20.91 -10.84
C VAL A 264 17.98 -20.62 -12.25
N ALA A 265 18.54 -19.60 -12.92
CA ALA A 265 18.26 -19.31 -14.32
C ALA A 265 18.58 -20.50 -15.23
N SER A 266 19.70 -21.19 -15.00
CA SER A 266 20.08 -22.38 -15.78
C SER A 266 19.12 -23.55 -15.54
N ASP A 267 18.64 -23.71 -14.31
CA ASP A 267 17.71 -24.77 -13.94
C ASP A 267 16.29 -24.49 -14.46
N ILE A 268 15.86 -23.23 -14.46
CA ILE A 268 14.62 -22.79 -15.12
C ILE A 268 14.68 -23.07 -16.63
N ARG A 269 15.79 -22.73 -17.30
CA ARG A 269 15.99 -23.06 -18.74
C ARG A 269 15.91 -24.57 -19.02
N LYS A 270 16.45 -25.40 -18.12
CA LYS A 270 16.33 -26.86 -18.23
C LYS A 270 14.88 -27.32 -18.02
N LYS A 271 14.18 -26.79 -17.01
CA LYS A 271 12.76 -27.09 -16.76
C LYS A 271 11.89 -26.77 -17.98
N ILE A 272 12.08 -25.59 -18.60
CA ILE A 272 11.34 -25.17 -19.80
C ILE A 272 11.52 -26.18 -20.94
N ARG A 273 12.75 -26.63 -21.19
CA ARG A 273 13.02 -27.62 -22.26
C ARG A 273 12.37 -28.99 -22.04
N VAL A 274 11.97 -29.31 -20.81
CA VAL A 274 11.47 -30.64 -20.42
C VAL A 274 9.95 -30.64 -20.21
N ASN A 275 9.35 -29.54 -19.76
CA ASN A 275 7.90 -29.41 -19.55
C ASN A 275 7.48 -27.92 -19.52
N GLU A 276 7.06 -27.37 -20.65
CA GLU A 276 6.51 -26.00 -20.72
C GLU A 276 5.20 -25.86 -19.91
N ASP A 277 4.38 -26.92 -19.84
CA ASP A 277 3.07 -26.91 -19.18
C ASP A 277 3.11 -26.84 -17.63
N LYS A 278 4.31 -26.76 -17.00
CA LYS A 278 4.47 -26.76 -15.53
C LYS A 278 5.14 -25.49 -14.98
N MET A 279 5.28 -24.44 -15.78
CA MET A 279 5.85 -23.19 -15.27
C MET A 279 4.88 -22.47 -14.34
N THR A 280 5.39 -21.99 -13.21
CA THR A 280 4.67 -21.07 -12.33
C THR A 280 4.81 -19.62 -12.81
N PRO A 281 3.94 -18.68 -12.37
CA PRO A 281 4.13 -17.25 -12.61
C PRO A 281 5.47 -16.71 -12.14
N LEU A 282 5.98 -17.18 -10.98
CA LEU A 282 7.29 -16.81 -10.50
C LEU A 282 8.41 -17.30 -11.43
N ASP A 283 8.36 -18.55 -11.89
CA ASP A 283 9.34 -19.10 -12.85
C ASP A 283 9.37 -18.25 -14.12
N ASN A 284 8.20 -17.82 -14.61
CA ASN A 284 8.06 -16.98 -15.79
C ASN A 284 8.67 -15.59 -15.62
N HIS A 285 8.47 -14.98 -14.46
CA HIS A 285 9.09 -13.71 -14.13
C HIS A 285 10.62 -13.84 -14.05
N LEU A 286 11.13 -14.83 -13.31
CA LEU A 286 12.56 -15.07 -13.15
C LEU A 286 13.24 -15.35 -14.49
N TYR A 287 12.59 -16.13 -15.37
CA TYR A 287 13.07 -16.35 -16.74
C TYR A 287 13.16 -15.05 -17.53
N SER A 288 12.11 -14.22 -17.49
CA SER A 288 12.05 -12.96 -18.25
C SER A 288 13.12 -11.97 -17.79
N VAL A 289 13.32 -11.84 -16.48
CA VAL A 289 14.41 -11.01 -15.91
C VAL A 289 15.78 -11.54 -16.35
N THR A 290 15.98 -12.85 -16.34
CA THR A 290 17.23 -13.47 -16.80
C THR A 290 17.51 -13.13 -18.27
N GLU A 291 16.51 -13.25 -19.14
CA GLU A 291 16.67 -12.93 -20.57
C GLU A 291 17.02 -11.45 -20.80
N LEU A 292 16.40 -10.54 -20.04
CA LEU A 292 16.74 -9.11 -20.08
C LEU A 292 18.18 -8.84 -19.64
N ILE A 293 18.64 -9.49 -18.57
CA ILE A 293 20.03 -9.37 -18.10
C ILE A 293 20.99 -9.88 -19.18
N VAL A 294 20.75 -11.07 -19.74
CA VAL A 294 21.60 -11.66 -20.78
C VAL A 294 21.65 -10.76 -22.03
N ALA A 295 20.49 -10.27 -22.48
CA ALA A 295 20.40 -9.35 -23.62
C ALA A 295 21.21 -8.06 -23.36
N SER A 296 21.08 -7.49 -22.16
CA SER A 296 21.81 -6.27 -21.75
C SER A 296 23.32 -6.50 -21.67
N THR A 297 23.77 -7.66 -21.16
CA THR A 297 25.20 -8.00 -21.10
C THR A 297 25.81 -8.27 -22.48
N ASN A 298 25.05 -8.84 -23.42
CA ASN A 298 25.51 -9.11 -24.78
C ASN A 298 25.58 -7.83 -25.63
N GLN A 299 24.69 -6.85 -25.40
CA GLN A 299 24.74 -5.55 -26.08
C GLN A 299 25.99 -4.74 -25.69
N ASN A 300 26.46 -4.85 -24.45
CA ASN A 300 27.68 -4.17 -23.99
C ASN A 300 28.99 -4.78 -24.54
N GLN A 301 28.95 -5.99 -25.11
CA GLN A 301 30.11 -6.60 -25.79
C GLN A 301 30.21 -6.24 -27.28
N LEU A 302 29.19 -5.57 -27.83
CA LEU A 302 29.10 -5.22 -29.25
C LEU A 302 29.44 -3.75 -29.56
N LEU A 303 29.88 -2.96 -28.58
CA LEU A 303 30.45 -1.63 -28.83
C LEU A 303 31.94 -1.78 -29.23
N PRO A 304 32.31 -1.52 -30.50
CA PRO A 304 33.71 -1.49 -30.90
C PRO A 304 34.36 -0.21 -30.36
N HIS A 305 35.58 -0.35 -29.82
CA HIS A 305 36.51 0.77 -29.67
C HIS A 305 36.90 1.37 -31.02
#